data_AF-A0A2T9Z2X9-F1
#
_entry.id   AF-A0A2T9Z2X9-F1
#
_cell.length_a   1.000
_cell.length_b   1.000
_cell.length_c   1.000
_cell.angle_alpha   90.00
_cell.angle_beta   90.00
_cell.angle_gamma   90.00
#
_symmetry.space_group_name_H-M   'P 1'
#
loop_
_entity.id
_entity.type
_entity.pdbx_description
1 polymer ?
#
loop_
_entity_poly.entity_id
_entity_poly.type
_entity_poly.pdbx_seq_one_letter_code
_entity_poly.pdbx_strand_id
1 'polypeptide(L)'
;MGKPSKTTKRSALSEVVTREYTIHLHKLVHGSSFKKRTPKAIKSIRQFAQKTMGTKDVRVDPQLNKAVWSRGVKHVPHRIRVRLARLRNDDSNAAEKLYTLITFVPVDSFKGLQNETIDE
;
A
#
# COMPACT_ATOMS: atom_id res chain seq x y z
N MET A 1 -7.65 27.35 -26.08
CA MET A 1 -8.12 27.17 -24.68
C MET A 1 -8.83 25.83 -24.59
N GLY A 2 -8.25 24.85 -23.88
CA GLY A 2 -8.83 23.51 -23.73
C GLY A 2 -10.02 23.54 -22.75
N LYS A 3 -11.15 22.94 -23.14
CA LYS A 3 -12.34 22.83 -22.29
C LYS A 3 -11.98 22.09 -20.98
N PRO A 4 -12.45 22.54 -19.81
CA PRO A 4 -12.27 21.79 -18.56
C PRO A 4 -13.01 20.46 -18.66
N SER A 5 -12.31 19.35 -18.44
CA SER A 5 -12.92 18.00 -18.43
C SER A 5 -13.92 17.91 -17.29
N LYS A 6 -15.19 17.64 -17.61
CA LYS A 6 -16.24 17.35 -16.60
C LYS A 6 -15.79 16.17 -15.73
N THR A 7 -15.68 16.38 -14.42
CA THR A 7 -15.43 15.31 -13.45
C THR A 7 -16.70 14.47 -13.30
N THR A 8 -16.77 13.37 -14.05
CA THR A 8 -17.81 12.36 -13.87
C THR A 8 -17.72 11.82 -12.44
N LYS A 9 -18.74 12.07 -11.61
CA LYS A 9 -18.82 11.51 -10.25
C LYS A 9 -18.81 9.98 -10.37
N ARG A 10 -17.72 9.38 -9.89
CA ARG A 10 -17.55 7.93 -9.79
C ARG A 10 -18.54 7.38 -8.77
N SER A 11 -19.13 6.21 -9.05
CA SER A 11 -20.12 5.57 -8.16
C SER A 11 -19.44 5.09 -6.87
N ALA A 12 -20.18 5.06 -5.75
CA ALA A 12 -19.65 4.63 -4.45
C ALA A 12 -19.03 3.21 -4.47
N LEU A 13 -19.53 2.33 -5.33
CA LEU A 13 -18.95 0.99 -5.56
C LEU A 13 -17.58 1.06 -6.26
N SER A 14 -17.36 1.99 -7.18
CA SER A 14 -16.05 2.20 -7.80
C SER A 14 -15.02 2.84 -6.85
N GLU A 15 -15.45 3.26 -5.66
CA GLU A 15 -14.56 3.73 -4.62
C GLU A 15 -13.93 2.55 -3.84
N VAL A 16 -14.61 1.41 -3.71
CA VAL A 16 -14.02 0.20 -3.11
C VAL A 16 -13.20 -0.51 -4.18
N VAL A 17 -11.91 -0.68 -3.93
CA VAL A 17 -10.98 -1.25 -4.92
C VAL A 17 -9.89 -2.02 -4.21
N THR A 18 -9.62 -3.23 -4.69
CA THR A 18 -8.50 -4.05 -4.25
C THR A 18 -7.48 -4.21 -5.37
N ARG A 19 -6.21 -3.96 -5.07
CA ARG A 19 -5.11 -4.10 -6.05
C ARG A 19 -3.88 -4.71 -5.41
N GLU A 20 -3.17 -5.50 -6.18
CA GLU A 20 -1.86 -6.01 -5.81
C GLU A 20 -0.72 -5.26 -6.49
N TYR A 21 0.30 -4.97 -5.70
CA TYR A 21 1.48 -4.23 -6.10
C TYR A 21 2.74 -4.91 -5.60
N THR A 22 3.80 -4.80 -6.39
CA THR A 22 5.15 -5.15 -5.97
C THR A 22 5.91 -3.88 -5.60
N ILE A 23 6.23 -3.69 -4.32
CA ILE A 23 6.98 -2.52 -3.84
C ILE A 23 8.47 -2.84 -3.79
N HIS A 24 9.29 -2.04 -4.47
CA HIS A 24 10.74 -2.17 -4.47
C HIS A 24 11.39 -1.47 -3.26
N LEU A 25 11.33 -2.10 -2.09
CA LEU A 25 11.82 -1.55 -0.83
C LEU A 25 13.31 -1.18 -0.85
N HIS A 26 14.16 -1.95 -1.54
CA HIS A 26 15.61 -1.68 -1.58
C HIS A 26 15.93 -0.29 -2.17
N LYS A 27 15.12 0.18 -3.12
CA LYS A 27 15.25 1.52 -3.72
C LYS A 27 14.81 2.60 -2.73
N LEU A 28 13.76 2.34 -1.96
CA LEU A 28 13.16 3.29 -1.00
C LEU A 28 14.02 3.49 0.25
N VAL A 29 14.74 2.45 0.68
CA VAL A 29 15.63 2.50 1.85
C VAL A 29 17.09 2.83 1.48
N HIS A 30 17.39 3.08 0.21
CA HIS A 30 18.73 3.44 -0.24
C HIS A 30 19.26 4.66 0.53
N GLY A 31 20.57 4.67 0.83
CA GLY A 31 21.23 5.75 1.58
C GLY A 31 20.77 5.94 3.04
N SER A 32 19.97 5.02 3.59
CA SER A 32 19.44 5.16 4.95
C SER A 32 20.32 4.42 5.96
N SER A 33 20.55 5.03 7.13
CA SER A 33 21.28 4.38 8.23
C SER A 33 20.64 3.04 8.60
N PHE A 34 21.47 2.03 8.90
CA PHE A 34 21.02 0.66 9.16
C PHE A 34 19.97 0.56 10.26
N LYS A 35 20.09 1.34 11.35
CA LYS A 35 19.11 1.35 12.45
C LYS A 35 17.74 1.91 12.04
N LYS A 36 17.64 2.58 10.89
CA LYS A 36 16.42 3.24 10.40
C LYS A 36 15.85 2.58 9.14
N ARG A 37 16.49 1.54 8.57
CA ARG A 37 16.06 0.97 7.27
C ARG A 37 14.68 0.34 7.32
N THR A 38 14.43 -0.60 8.23
CA THR A 38 13.12 -1.25 8.35
C THR A 38 12.01 -0.28 8.78
N PRO A 39 12.22 0.60 9.78
CA PRO A 39 11.26 1.66 10.09
C PRO A 39 10.95 2.58 8.90
N LYS A 40 11.96 2.95 8.10
CA LYS A 40 11.76 3.73 6.88
C LYS A 40 11.00 2.96 5.83
N ALA A 41 11.26 1.66 5.65
CA ALA A 41 10.53 0.81 4.72
C ALA A 41 9.02 0.82 5.00
N ILE A 42 8.63 0.66 6.27
CA ILE A 42 7.21 0.68 6.67
C ILE A 42 6.58 2.04 6.40
N LYS A 43 7.28 3.14 6.71
CA LYS A 43 6.82 4.50 6.38
C LYS A 43 6.63 4.67 4.87
N SER A 44 7.57 4.17 4.07
CA SER A 44 7.48 4.22 2.61
C SER A 44 6.36 3.36 2.05
N ILE A 45 6.06 2.19 2.63
CA ILE A 45 4.90 1.36 2.27
C ILE A 45 3.60 2.13 2.56
N ARG A 46 3.49 2.76 3.73
CA ARG A 46 2.33 3.59 4.08
C ARG A 46 2.16 4.76 3.11
N GLN A 47 3.24 5.47 2.79
CA GLN A 47 3.22 6.57 1.84
C GLN A 47 2.84 6.10 0.42
N PHE A 48 3.31 4.93 0.01
CA PHE A 48 2.95 4.32 -1.27
C PHE A 48 1.45 4.03 -1.33
N ALA A 49 0.88 3.45 -0.27
CA ALA A 49 -0.55 3.18 -0.19
C ALA A 49 -1.39 4.46 -0.19
N GLN A 50 -1.02 5.45 0.62
CA GLN A 50 -1.67 6.76 0.66
C GLN A 50 -1.69 7.44 -0.71
N LYS A 51 -0.56 7.41 -1.44
CA LYS A 51 -0.48 7.99 -2.78
C LYS A 51 -1.31 7.21 -3.81
N THR A 52 -1.29 5.89 -3.73
CA THR A 52 -1.92 5.02 -4.73
C THR A 52 -3.44 4.95 -4.57
N MET A 53 -3.92 4.90 -3.33
CA MET A 53 -5.34 4.77 -3.00
C MET A 53 -6.02 6.09 -2.66
N GLY A 54 -5.26 7.14 -2.36
CA GLY A 54 -5.80 8.48 -2.06
C GLY A 54 -6.50 8.58 -0.71
N THR A 55 -6.28 7.64 0.22
CA THR A 55 -6.83 7.69 1.58
C THR A 55 -5.81 8.20 2.58
N LYS A 56 -6.24 8.98 3.57
CA LYS A 56 -5.37 9.40 4.68
C LYS A 56 -5.22 8.31 5.75
N ASP A 57 -6.31 7.60 6.05
CA ASP A 57 -6.25 6.43 6.94
C ASP A 57 -5.67 5.23 6.18
N VAL A 58 -4.56 4.71 6.70
CA VAL A 58 -3.81 3.59 6.12
C VAL A 58 -3.40 2.66 7.26
N ARG A 59 -3.96 1.45 7.24
CA ARG A 59 -3.78 0.42 8.25
C ARG A 59 -2.87 -0.67 7.69
N VAL A 60 -1.83 -1.02 8.44
CA VAL A 60 -0.84 -2.03 8.05
C VAL A 60 -1.18 -3.31 8.80
N ASP A 61 -1.39 -4.39 8.08
CA ASP A 61 -1.65 -5.69 8.67
C ASP A 61 -0.44 -6.19 9.50
N PRO A 62 -0.65 -6.85 10.65
CA PRO A 62 0.45 -7.39 11.46
C PRO A 62 1.33 -8.39 10.72
N GLN A 63 0.80 -9.20 9.79
CA GLN A 63 1.60 -10.14 9.00
C GLN A 63 2.54 -9.42 8.05
N LEU A 64 2.08 -8.32 7.44
CA LEU A 64 2.94 -7.46 6.64
C LEU A 64 4.07 -6.84 7.47
N ASN A 65 3.74 -6.37 8.68
CA ASN A 65 4.76 -5.85 9.58
C ASN A 65 5.80 -6.94 9.92
N LYS A 66 5.36 -8.16 10.27
CA LYS A 66 6.26 -9.31 10.53
C LYS A 66 7.13 -9.64 9.31
N ALA A 67 6.56 -9.67 8.10
CA ALA A 67 7.30 -9.96 6.88
C ALA A 67 8.41 -8.92 6.61
N VAL A 68 8.11 -7.63 6.81
CA VAL A 68 9.08 -6.54 6.65
C VAL A 68 10.17 -6.59 7.72
N TRP A 69 9.84 -7.00 8.96
CA TRP A 69 10.78 -7.15 10.08
C TRP A 69 11.51 -8.50 10.16
N SER A 70 11.18 -9.46 9.28
CA SER A 70 11.68 -10.86 9.34
C SER A 70 13.20 -11.00 9.41
N ARG A 71 13.95 -10.06 8.82
CA ARG A 71 15.42 -10.05 8.75
C ARG A 71 16.06 -8.98 9.65
N GLY A 72 15.28 -8.41 10.58
CA GLY A 72 15.70 -7.38 11.52
C GLY A 72 15.73 -5.97 10.93
N VAL A 73 16.39 -5.05 11.65
CA VAL A 73 16.35 -3.60 11.34
C VAL A 73 17.20 -3.19 10.14
N LYS A 74 18.28 -3.93 9.85
CA LYS A 74 19.27 -3.60 8.83
C LYS A 74 18.91 -4.12 7.44
N HIS A 75 18.32 -5.31 7.36
CA HIS A 75 18.17 -6.05 6.11
C HIS A 75 16.69 -6.15 5.71
N VAL A 76 16.16 -5.12 5.07
CA VAL A 76 14.80 -5.14 4.55
C VAL A 76 14.72 -6.09 3.35
N PRO A 77 13.63 -6.87 3.16
CA PRO A 77 13.37 -7.58 1.90
C PRO A 77 13.52 -6.64 0.70
N HIS A 78 14.11 -7.10 -0.41
CA HIS A 78 14.38 -6.21 -1.54
C HIS A 78 13.10 -5.71 -2.21
N ARG A 79 12.15 -6.62 -2.35
CA ARG A 79 10.80 -6.40 -2.88
C ARG A 79 9.80 -7.07 -1.95
N ILE A 80 8.58 -6.55 -1.93
CA ILE A 80 7.46 -7.15 -1.21
C ILE A 80 6.20 -7.05 -2.07
N ARG A 81 5.42 -8.13 -2.13
CA ARG A 81 4.10 -8.14 -2.76
C ARG A 81 3.08 -7.79 -1.70
N VAL A 82 2.28 -6.78 -1.97
CA VAL A 82 1.25 -6.30 -1.06
C VAL A 82 -0.07 -6.20 -1.79
N ARG A 83 -1.14 -6.48 -1.06
CA ARG A 83 -2.50 -6.20 -1.49
C ARG A 83 -2.97 -4.96 -0.75
N LEU A 84 -3.44 -3.99 -1.51
CA LEU A 84 -4.03 -2.75 -1.03
C LEU A 84 -5.52 -2.84 -1.27
N ALA A 85 -6.30 -2.90 -0.19
CA ALA A 85 -7.76 -2.87 -0.24
C ALA A 85 -8.23 -1.53 0.31
N ARG A 86 -8.89 -0.73 -0.54
CA ARG A 86 -9.57 0.49 -0.09
C ARG A 86 -11.01 0.12 0.28
N LEU A 87 -11.32 0.18 1.57
CA LEU A 87 -12.56 -0.28 2.16
C LEU A 87 -13.35 0.88 2.77
N ARG A 88 -14.65 0.68 2.95
CA ARG A 88 -15.51 1.63 3.64
C ARG A 88 -15.33 1.49 5.15
N ASN A 89 -15.31 2.63 5.84
CA ASN A 89 -15.35 2.65 7.29
C ASN A 89 -16.81 2.70 7.74
N ASP A 90 -17.23 1.70 8.50
CA ASP A 90 -18.61 1.58 9.01
C ASP A 90 -18.84 2.35 10.32
N ASP A 91 -17.77 2.86 10.93
CA ASP A 91 -17.87 3.72 12.12
C ASP A 91 -18.40 5.11 11.73
N SER A 92 -19.59 5.45 12.25
CA SER A 92 -20.26 6.72 12.01
C SER A 92 -19.49 7.93 12.54
N ASN A 93 -18.56 7.75 13.48
CA ASN A 93 -17.75 8.83 14.06
C ASN A 93 -16.39 9.00 13.37
N ALA A 94 -16.09 8.21 12.33
CA ALA A 94 -14.81 8.29 11.66
C ALA A 94 -14.66 9.58 10.84
N ALA A 95 -13.50 10.23 10.96
CA ALA A 95 -13.17 11.44 10.21
C ALA A 95 -13.10 11.22 8.69
N GLU A 96 -12.75 10.00 8.25
CA GLU A 96 -12.62 9.64 6.84
C GLU A 96 -13.52 8.42 6.56
N LYS A 97 -14.31 8.50 5.48
CA LYS A 97 -15.28 7.45 5.08
C LYS A 97 -14.61 6.19 4.51
N LEU A 98 -13.37 6.30 4.06
CA LEU A 98 -12.59 5.24 3.43
C LEU A 98 -11.25 5.08 4.13
N TYR A 99 -10.81 3.85 4.29
CA TYR A 99 -9.46 3.53 4.74
C TYR A 99 -8.81 2.53 3.80
N THR A 100 -7.48 2.50 3.78
CA THR A 100 -6.74 1.47 3.04
C THR A 100 -6.15 0.47 4.01
N LEU A 101 -6.49 -0.81 3.84
CA LEU A 101 -5.82 -1.92 4.50
C LEU A 101 -4.71 -2.46 3.59
N ILE A 102 -3.51 -2.60 4.14
CA ILE A 102 -2.37 -3.19 3.45
C ILE A 102 -2.10 -4.58 4.02
N THR A 103 -2.24 -5.61 3.21
CA THR A 103 -1.94 -7.00 3.58
C THR A 103 -0.73 -7.53 2.81
N PHE A 104 -0.06 -8.52 3.40
CA PHE A 104 1.07 -9.21 2.77
C PHE A 104 0.56 -10.34 1.87
N VAL A 105 1.13 -10.44 0.67
CA VAL A 105 0.88 -11.56 -0.24
C VAL A 105 2.16 -12.37 -0.35
N PRO A 106 2.21 -13.61 0.19
CA PRO A 106 3.37 -14.46 0.01
C PRO A 106 3.49 -14.86 -1.46
N VAL A 107 4.68 -14.68 -2.02
CA VAL A 107 5.00 -15.07 -3.40
C VAL A 107 6.38 -15.72 -3.43
N ASP A 108 6.52 -16.76 -4.24
CA ASP A 108 7.80 -17.46 -4.40
C ASP A 108 8.78 -16.67 -5.27
N SER A 109 8.27 -15.97 -6.28
CA SER A 109 9.07 -15.19 -7.22
C SER A 109 8.39 -13.87 -7.61
N PHE A 110 9.18 -12.83 -7.79
CA PHE A 110 8.72 -11.51 -8.27
C PHE A 110 8.83 -11.35 -9.79
N LYS A 111 9.24 -12.39 -10.52
CA LYS A 111 9.42 -12.34 -11.97
C LYS A 111 8.05 -12.36 -12.65
N GLY A 112 7.80 -11.45 -13.58
CA GLY A 112 6.55 -11.39 -14.34
C GLY A 112 5.35 -10.81 -13.59
N LEU A 113 5.44 -10.59 -12.28
CA LEU A 113 4.34 -10.01 -11.50
C LEU A 113 4.11 -8.54 -11.86
N GLN A 114 2.96 -8.28 -12.48
CA GLN A 114 2.49 -6.93 -12.79
C GLN A 114 1.54 -6.42 -11.71
N ASN A 115 1.14 -5.16 -11.82
CA ASN A 115 0.12 -4.61 -10.94
C ASN A 115 -1.25 -5.12 -11.40
N GLU A 116 -1.99 -5.73 -10.49
CA GLU A 116 -3.25 -6.39 -10.81
C GLU A 116 -4.37 -5.78 -9.97
N THR A 117 -5.54 -5.59 -10.59
CA THR A 117 -6.76 -5.27 -9.85
C THR A 117 -7.42 -6.60 -9.51
N ILE A 118 -7.79 -6.78 -8.25
CA ILE A 118 -8.49 -7.97 -7.80
C ILE A 118 -9.94 -7.58 -7.71
N ASP A 119 -10.75 -8.24 -8.52
CA ASP A 119 -12.20 -8.22 -8.38
C ASP A 119 -12.53 -9.21 -7.26
N GLU A 120 -13.09 -8.70 -6.17
CA GLU A 120 -13.73 -9.51 -5.12
C GLU A 120 -15.17 -9.84 -5.54
#